data_AF-A0A920DV47-F1
#
_entry.id   AF-A0A920DV47-F1
#
_cell.length_a   1.000
_cell.length_b   1.000
_cell.length_c   1.000
_cell.angle_alpha   90.00
_cell.angle_beta   90.00
_cell.angle_gamma   90.00
#
_symmetry.space_group_name_H-M   'P 1'
#
loop_
_entity.id
_entity.type
_entity.pdbx_description
1 polymer ?
#
loop_
_entity_poly.entity_id
_entity_poly.type
_entity_poly.pdbx_seq_one_letter_code
_entity_poly.pdbx_strand_id
1 'polypeptide(L)' 'MVTPLLREDIATVCNRRKVLWSAGCGSLTEIARAEELGCEIVKLFPGDIYGPQFVKSVKGPQPWTSIMPTGVCRQRRRT' A
#
# COMPACT_ATOMS: atom_id res chain seq x y z
N MET A 1 12.00 3.15 3.14
CA MET A 1 12.19 1.77 2.65
C MET A 1 10.92 1.33 1.94
N VAL A 2 11.04 0.67 0.79
CA VAL A 2 9.89 0.22 0.00
C VAL A 2 10.02 -1.28 -0.21
N THR A 3 8.98 -2.04 0.10
CA THR A 3 8.94 -3.48 -0.13
C THR A 3 7.79 -3.84 -1.06
N PRO A 4 7.94 -4.87 -1.93
CA PRO A 4 6.83 -5.35 -2.75
C PRO A 4 5.84 -6.22 -1.97
N LEU A 5 6.18 -6.57 -0.72
CA LEU A 5 5.45 -7.49 0.14
C LEU A 5 5.36 -6.92 1.56
N LEU A 6 4.36 -7.36 2.31
CA LEU A 6 4.27 -7.15 3.75
C LEU A 6 5.30 -8.03 4.48
N ARG A 7 6.22 -7.39 5.21
CA ARG A 7 7.32 -8.04 5.93
C ARG A 7 7.49 -7.41 7.31
N GLU A 8 7.09 -8.14 8.34
CA GLU A 8 7.06 -7.65 9.73
C GLU A 8 8.48 -7.45 10.32
N ASP A 9 9.44 -8.24 9.85
CA ASP A 9 10.86 -8.12 10.19
C ASP A 9 11.42 -6.76 9.73
N ILE A 10 11.03 -6.35 8.52
CA ILE A 10 11.39 -5.05 7.95
C ILE A 10 10.70 -3.92 8.70
N ALA A 11 9.40 -4.08 8.99
CA ALA A 11 8.63 -3.10 9.76
C ALA A 11 9.32 -2.76 11.10
N THR A 12 9.72 -3.80 11.83
CA THR A 12 10.40 -3.66 13.13
C THR A 12 11.70 -2.87 13.01
N VAL A 13 12.51 -3.15 11.99
CA VAL A 13 13.78 -2.45 11.76
C VAL A 13 13.54 -0.99 11.34
N CYS A 14 12.60 -0.75 10.43
CA CYS A 14 12.25 0.60 9.97
C CYS A 14 11.74 1.47 11.12
N ASN A 15 10.84 0.95 11.94
CA ASN A 15 10.29 1.65 13.10
C ASN A 15 11.37 2.00 14.12
N ARG A 16 12.24 1.05 14.46
CA ARG A 16 13.36 1.28 15.40
C ARG A 16 14.33 2.36 14.91
N ARG A 17 14.55 2.43 13.60
CA ARG A 17 15.45 3.41 12.97
C ARG A 17 14.76 4.72 12.59
N LYS A 18 13.46 4.86 12.88
CA LYS A 18 12.64 6.01 12.47
C LYS A 18 12.72 6.27 10.96
N VAL A 19 12.76 5.20 10.18
CA VAL A 19 12.79 5.25 8.71
C VAL A 19 11.39 5.00 8.19
N LEU A 20 10.87 5.93 7.39
CA LEU A 20 9.59 5.77 6.68
C LEU A 20 9.58 4.46 5.88
N TRP A 21 8.54 3.67 6.05
CA TRP A 21 8.37 2.38 5.38
C TRP A 21 7.01 2.30 4.69
N SER A 22 7.05 1.82 3.44
CA SER A 22 5.86 1.56 2.64
C SER A 22 5.81 0.08 2.26
N ALA A 23 4.79 -0.61 2.78
CA ALA A 23 4.56 -2.03 2.58
C ALA A 23 3.79 -2.28 1.28
N GLY A 24 4.22 -3.27 0.52
CA GLY A 24 3.44 -3.78 -0.62
C GLY A 24 2.30 -4.67 -0.14
N CYS A 25 1.07 -4.29 -0.45
CA CYS A 25 -0.13 -5.04 -0.06
C CYS A 25 -1.07 -5.23 -1.26
N GLY A 26 -1.70 -6.40 -1.31
CA GLY A 26 -2.70 -6.79 -2.31
C GLY A 26 -4.09 -7.09 -1.73
N SER A 27 -4.24 -7.14 -0.39
CA SER A 27 -5.52 -7.41 0.26
C SER A 27 -5.83 -6.43 1.40
N LEU A 28 -7.11 -6.33 1.77
CA LEU A 28 -7.58 -5.52 2.92
C LEU A 28 -6.94 -5.97 4.24
N THR A 29 -6.73 -7.26 4.43
CA THR A 29 -6.11 -7.80 5.64
C THR A 29 -4.63 -7.44 5.72
N GLU A 30 -3.91 -7.47 4.60
CA GLU A 30 -2.51 -7.03 4.55
C GLU A 30 -2.38 -5.53 4.79
N ILE A 31 -3.30 -4.72 4.25
CA ILE A 31 -3.34 -3.27 4.46
C ILE A 31 -3.53 -2.97 5.95
N ALA A 32 -4.54 -3.56 6.58
CA ALA A 32 -4.80 -3.38 8.01
C ALA A 32 -3.60 -3.81 8.86
N ARG A 33 -2.97 -4.94 8.51
CA ARG A 33 -1.79 -5.43 9.21
C ARG A 33 -0.58 -4.49 9.03
N ALA A 34 -0.40 -3.92 7.85
CA ALA A 34 0.65 -2.94 7.61
C ALA A 34 0.46 -1.68 8.47
N GLU A 35 -0.77 -1.17 8.55
CA GLU A 35 -1.11 -0.02 9.40
C GLU A 35 -0.86 -0.31 10.90
N GLU A 36 -1.25 -1.49 11.39
CA GLU A 36 -0.95 -1.93 12.77
C GLU A 36 0.56 -1.95 13.07
N LEU A 37 1.36 -2.30 12.07
CA LEU A 37 2.82 -2.33 12.17
C LEU A 37 3.46 -0.94 11.99
N GLY A 38 2.67 0.13 11.88
CA GLY A 38 3.15 1.51 11.75
C GLY A 38 3.49 1.94 10.33
N CYS A 39 2.98 1.24 9.31
CA CYS A 39 3.11 1.69 7.93
C CYS A 39 2.21 2.91 7.68
N GLU A 40 2.80 4.06 7.37
CA GLU A 40 2.06 5.30 7.10
C GLU A 40 1.45 5.35 5.68
N ILE A 41 2.11 4.72 4.71
CA ILE A 41 1.66 4.69 3.32
C ILE A 41 1.73 3.27 2.80
N VAL A 42 0.59 2.69 2.47
CA VAL A 42 0.51 1.35 1.91
C VAL A 42 0.67 1.41 0.40
N LYS A 43 1.63 0.66 -0.13
CA LYS A 43 1.85 0.52 -1.56
C LYS A 43 0.97 -0.59 -2.10
N LEU A 44 0.05 -0.26 -3.00
CA LEU A 44 -0.77 -1.28 -3.65
C LEU A 44 0.08 -2.01 -4.69
N PHE A 45 0.27 -3.32 -4.52
CA PHE A 45 1.12 -4.13 -5.39
C PHE A 45 0.60 -5.57 -5.53
N PRO A 46 0.63 -6.16 -6.73
CA PRO A 46 0.99 -5.57 -8.04
C PRO A 46 -0.07 -4.61 -8.57
N GLY A 47 0.31 -3.36 -8.88
CA GLY A 47 -0.68 -2.33 -9.22
C GLY A 47 -1.36 -2.47 -10.57
N ASP A 48 -0.87 -3.35 -11.45
CA ASP A 48 -1.52 -3.64 -12.74
C ASP A 48 -2.84 -4.41 -12.58
N ILE A 49 -3.07 -5.06 -11.42
CA ILE A 49 -4.25 -5.89 -11.16
C ILE A 49 -5.37 -5.10 -10.46
N TYR A 50 -5.03 -4.34 -9.43
CA TYR A 50 -6.03 -3.80 -8.49
C TYR A 50 -6.73 -2.52 -8.97
N GLY A 51 -6.07 -1.70 -9.78
CA GLY A 51 -6.67 -0.51 -10.38
C GLY A 51 -7.32 0.48 -9.38
N PRO A 52 -7.99 1.54 -9.89
CA PRO A 52 -8.59 2.58 -9.05
C PRO A 52 -9.86 2.12 -8.31
N GLN A 53 -10.54 1.06 -8.77
CA GLN A 53 -11.75 0.57 -8.11
C GLN A 53 -11.42 -0.09 -6.77
N PHE A 54 -10.32 -0.84 -6.69
CA PHE A 54 -9.89 -1.42 -5.43
C PHE A 54 -9.62 -0.34 -4.37
N VAL A 55 -8.93 0.74 -4.75
CA VAL A 55 -8.67 1.87 -3.83
C VAL A 55 -9.97 2.47 -3.29
N LYS A 56 -11.01 2.62 -4.14
CA LYS A 56 -12.34 3.08 -3.69
C LYS A 56 -12.99 2.08 -2.75
N SER A 57 -12.91 0.79 -3.04
CA SER A 57 -13.47 -0.27 -2.20
C SER A 57 -12.80 -0.35 -0.82
N VAL A 58 -11.49 -0.07 -0.72
CA VAL A 58 -10.77 0.01 0.58
C VAL A 58 -11.11 1.30 1.33
N LYS A 59 -11.15 2.44 0.63
CA LYS A 59 -11.48 3.72 1.26
C LYS A 59 -12.93 3.83 1.74
N GLY A 60 -13.82 2.95 1.30
CA GLY A 60 -15.19 2.86 1.81
C GLY A 60 -15.23 2.59 3.32
N PRO A 61 -14.74 1.43 3.79
CA PRO A 61 -14.66 1.12 5.21
C PRO A 61 -13.48 1.81 5.94
N GLN A 62 -12.40 2.15 5.24
CA GLN A 62 -11.18 2.71 5.84
C GLN A 62 -10.74 4.01 5.14
N PRO A 63 -11.48 5.12 5.32
CA PRO A 63 -11.17 6.39 4.64
C PRO A 63 -9.83 7.02 5.06
N TRP A 64 -9.29 6.63 6.22
CA TRP A 64 -8.01 7.11 6.74
C TRP A 64 -6.79 6.45 6.06
N THR A 65 -6.97 5.29 5.42
CA THR A 65 -5.86 4.54 4.82
C THR A 65 -5.25 5.31 3.66
N SER A 66 -3.94 5.54 3.77
CA SER A 66 -3.14 6.18 2.72
C SER A 66 -2.58 5.12 1.76
N ILE A 67 -3.14 5.06 0.55
CA ILE A 67 -2.78 4.06 -0.46
C ILE A 67 -2.06 4.73 -1.62
N MET A 68 -0.87 4.23 -1.95
CA MET A 68 -0.10 4.58 -3.15
C MET A 68 -0.28 3.50 -4.23
N PRO A 69 -1.12 3.73 -5.27
CA PRO A 69 -1.26 2.78 -6.37
C PRO A 69 0.02 2.76 -7.22
N THR A 70 0.69 1.61 -7.32
CA THR A 70 1.92 1.48 -8.12
C THR A 70 1.73 0.47 -9.25
N GLY A 71 1.29 0.96 -10.38
CA GLY A 71 1.19 0.24 -11.65
C GLY A 71 1.34 1.26 -12.77
N VAL A 72 1.80 0.81 -13.94
CA VAL A 72 1.89 1.69 -15.12
C VAL A 72 0.50 2.24 -15.37
N CYS A 73 0.24 3.50 -14.99
CA CYS A 73 -0.98 4.18 -15.36
C CYS A 73 -1.04 4.11 -16.88
N ARG A 74 -1.91 3.25 -17.42
CA ARG A 74 -2.37 3.38 -18.81
C ARG A 74 -3.20 4.65 -18.82
N GLN A 75 -2.52 5.79 -18.85
CA GLN A 75 -3.10 7.09 -19.10
C GLN A 75 -3.87 6.91 -20.39
N ARG A 76 -5.21 6.96 -20.35
CA ARG A 76 -6.01 7.05 -21.58
C ARG A 76 -5.43 8.22 -22.38
N ARG A 77 -4.70 7.92 -23.46
CA ARG A 77 -4.42 8.93 -24.49
C ARG A 77 -5.79 9.36 -24.99
N ARG A 78 -6.15 10.61 -24.73
CA ARG A 78 -7.28 11.27 -25.39
C ARG A 78 -6.88 11.36 -26.88
N THR A 79 -7.42 10.46 -27.68
CA THR A 79 -7.63 10.67 -29.13
C THR A 79 -9.04 11.17 -29.32
#